data_AF-A0A3C1EH48-F1
#
_entry.id   AF-A0A3C1EH48-F1
#
_cell.length_a   1.000
_cell.length_b   1.000
_cell.length_c   1.000
_cell.angle_alpha   90.00
_cell.angle_beta   90.00
_cell.angle_gamma   90.00
#
_symmetry.space_group_name_H-M   'P 1'
#
loop_
_entity.id
_entity.type
_entity.pdbx_description
1 polymer ?
#
loop_
_entity_poly.entity_id
_entity_poly.type
_entity_poly.pdbx_seq_one_letter_code
_entity_poly.pdbx_strand_id
1 'polypeptide(L)'
;MAVRGVDGEGPRAERERRPLVPPVRDLPLPGRIRRGFRAGRGRADPPCPRPRGHRSGGVADRRACPVGGVLRIPDGRRSRARGGGRRVLGGAGSRGEAPLPRPAPARPWNGLSGGRSPLRPRGRVRSGAEVVGEPGKGQVEREAGRLAQRVGLRGIAGDDRHGDEGARTEEGDREVGRRPGGPAAEGEHRRVSDFAEWARRATEPSTAAGKPEALKGIRVVEFCPGHFGGMVAASMLAEFGADVIKVEPPGGDPLRLVAPEEIRVAGTGLPFLSEARNRRFVTLAAGDPAGSGVLRRLVLASDVIITTEPPDRMEAMGCGYLSLRKEHPGVVYLYLSTYGSFGPDAGRNVRDSDLLCQALSGGPYIVGEPEREGAPPLPHEAPTRLGNWHGWFVQGLWGAYGVLAAIHFRAETGKGQVVDMAGAEALMMFADYNITWMHTGGKARERVGNFDPAVFPYTYIRCRDGYTFIAAYNDEAFDSLMHIIGRPELTRDPRFSTPKNRVTLENERALLALLEEWSGNLTADEILAAVEEYTSKQGGPGAAVVTGRVNRPLETLAEENWRERGCFLRTEDPVYGELLLAAPPWKMSGTPARWKSGCREPGSDNRDVYLGILGMTEEEYRGLAEAGTF
;
A
#
# COMPACT_ATOMS: atom_id res chain seq x y z
N MET A 1 -13.54 -12.11 50.81
CA MET A 1 -13.28 -11.06 51.81
C MET A 1 -13.97 -9.81 51.31
N ALA A 2 -15.08 -9.42 51.96
CA ALA A 2 -15.95 -8.34 51.52
C ALA A 2 -15.53 -7.01 52.16
N VAL A 3 -15.50 -5.90 51.39
CA VAL A 3 -15.62 -4.51 51.88
C VAL A 3 -16.20 -3.65 50.74
N ARG A 4 -17.51 -3.36 50.81
CA ARG A 4 -18.19 -2.06 51.09
C ARG A 4 -18.12 -1.02 49.97
N GLY A 5 -19.32 -0.66 49.49
CA GLY A 5 -19.58 0.56 48.74
C GLY A 5 -19.50 1.81 49.61
N VAL A 6 -19.29 2.94 48.95
CA VAL A 6 -19.51 4.28 49.47
C VAL A 6 -20.07 5.12 48.32
N ASP A 7 -21.34 5.51 48.49
CA ASP A 7 -22.02 6.54 47.70
C ASP A 7 -21.37 7.91 47.96
N GLY A 8 -21.25 8.70 46.89
CA GLY A 8 -20.73 10.05 46.93
C GLY A 8 -20.98 10.76 45.60
N GLU A 9 -22.23 11.14 45.38
CA GLU A 9 -22.61 12.05 44.29
C GLU A 9 -22.06 13.46 44.55
N GLY A 10 -21.28 13.95 43.59
CA GLY A 10 -20.94 15.36 43.45
C GLY A 10 -20.92 15.70 41.95
N PRO A 11 -21.37 16.90 41.54
CA PRO A 11 -21.55 17.21 40.13
C PRO A 11 -20.17 17.34 39.46
N ARG A 12 -19.78 16.31 38.70
CA ARG A 12 -18.65 16.42 37.78
C ARG A 12 -19.10 17.33 36.65
N ALA A 13 -18.61 18.57 36.68
CA ALA A 13 -18.66 19.46 35.54
C ALA A 13 -18.07 18.72 34.32
N GLU A 14 -18.92 18.34 33.37
CA GLU A 14 -18.52 17.92 32.04
C GLU A 14 -17.72 19.08 31.43
N ARG A 15 -16.39 18.97 31.49
CA ARG A 15 -15.56 19.66 30.53
C ARG A 15 -15.91 19.03 29.18
N GLU A 16 -16.78 19.69 28.43
CA GLU A 16 -16.98 19.45 27.01
C GLU A 16 -15.60 19.35 26.36
N ARG A 17 -15.17 18.12 26.08
CA ARG A 17 -14.03 17.89 25.20
C ARG A 17 -14.50 18.32 23.83
N ARG A 18 -14.12 19.54 23.41
CA ARG A 18 -14.22 19.92 22.00
C ARG A 18 -13.53 18.81 21.20
N PRO A 19 -14.19 18.19 20.23
CA PRO A 19 -13.53 17.19 19.39
C PRO A 19 -12.37 17.85 18.66
N LEU A 20 -11.22 17.18 18.62
CA LEU A 20 -10.00 17.63 17.92
C LEU A 20 -10.22 17.79 16.41
N VAL A 21 -11.31 17.22 15.89
CA VAL A 21 -11.74 17.28 14.49
C VAL A 21 -13.19 17.80 14.46
N PRO A 22 -13.53 18.78 13.61
CA PRO A 22 -14.91 19.27 13.50
C PRO A 22 -15.85 18.13 13.05
N PRO A 23 -17.17 18.22 13.36
CA PRO A 23 -18.18 17.32 12.80
C PRO A 23 -18.04 17.18 11.28
N VAL A 24 -18.42 16.04 10.68
CA VAL A 24 -18.28 15.78 9.23
C VAL A 24 -18.85 16.91 8.35
N ARG A 25 -19.95 17.52 8.79
CA ARG A 25 -20.60 18.68 8.16
C ARG A 25 -19.80 20.00 8.20
N ASP A 26 -18.87 20.11 9.16
CA ASP A 26 -18.08 21.30 9.47
C ASP A 26 -16.60 21.15 9.02
N LEU A 27 -16.19 19.96 8.56
CA LEU A 27 -14.98 19.80 7.76
C LEU A 27 -15.10 20.67 6.49
N PRO A 28 -14.01 21.31 6.02
CA PRO A 28 -14.02 22.15 4.82
C PRO A 28 -14.33 21.29 3.58
N LEU A 29 -15.62 21.13 3.32
CA LEU A 29 -16.18 20.22 2.33
C LEU A 29 -17.38 20.90 1.64
N PRO A 30 -17.79 20.48 0.43
CA PRO A 30 -18.53 21.33 -0.51
C PRO A 30 -19.89 21.81 0.00
N GLY A 31 -20.20 23.11 -0.21
CA GLY A 31 -21.57 23.64 -0.20
C GLY A 31 -21.78 25.04 0.37
N ARG A 32 -20.85 25.60 1.16
CA ARG A 32 -20.98 26.98 1.67
C ARG A 32 -19.73 27.80 1.38
N ILE A 33 -19.76 28.52 0.26
CA ILE A 33 -18.99 29.77 0.15
C ILE A 33 -19.60 30.75 1.16
N ARG A 34 -19.05 30.82 2.38
CA ARG A 34 -19.24 32.04 3.18
C ARG A 34 -18.35 33.12 2.57
N ARG A 35 -18.94 33.91 1.67
CA ARG A 35 -18.42 35.25 1.35
C ARG A 35 -18.39 36.04 2.66
N GLY A 36 -17.20 36.42 3.09
CA GLY A 36 -17.00 37.44 4.13
C GLY A 36 -16.15 36.98 5.29
N PHE A 37 -14.82 37.01 5.11
CA PHE A 37 -13.94 37.39 6.21
C PHE A 37 -13.32 38.74 5.86
N ARG A 38 -13.93 39.82 6.38
CA ARG A 38 -13.26 41.11 6.52
C ARG A 38 -12.19 40.97 7.58
N ALA A 39 -11.01 41.52 7.31
CA ALA A 39 -9.91 41.67 8.25
C ALA A 39 -10.40 42.30 9.56
N GLY A 40 -10.33 41.53 10.65
CA GLY A 40 -10.55 42.00 12.02
C GLY A 40 -9.21 42.08 12.74
N ARG A 41 -8.86 43.28 13.19
CA ARG A 41 -7.67 43.59 13.98
C ARG A 41 -7.72 42.89 15.35
N GLY A 42 -6.58 42.31 15.75
CA GLY A 42 -6.07 42.35 17.13
C GLY A 42 -6.60 41.31 18.12
N ARG A 43 -5.74 40.34 18.47
CA ARG A 43 -5.39 40.00 19.86
C ARG A 43 -4.03 39.27 19.84
N ALA A 44 -3.11 39.74 20.67
CA ALA A 44 -1.75 39.26 20.78
C ALA A 44 -1.71 37.90 21.50
N ASP A 45 -1.01 36.93 20.91
CA ASP A 45 -0.58 35.71 21.59
C ASP A 45 0.72 35.98 22.39
N PRO A 46 0.91 35.31 23.54
CA PRO A 46 2.04 35.59 24.43
C PRO A 46 3.36 35.04 23.86
N PRO A 47 4.51 35.65 24.16
CA PRO A 47 5.79 35.26 23.57
C PRO A 47 6.32 33.94 24.14
N CYS A 48 6.81 33.08 23.24
CA CYS A 48 7.57 31.88 23.53
C CYS A 48 8.94 32.24 24.19
N PRO A 49 9.44 31.51 25.21
CA PRO A 49 10.65 31.90 25.92
C PRO A 49 11.91 31.56 25.12
N ARG A 50 12.82 32.54 24.99
CA ARG A 50 14.19 32.37 24.47
C ARG A 50 15.09 31.66 25.50
N PRO A 51 16.09 30.85 25.08
CA PRO A 51 17.06 30.27 26.00
C PRO A 51 18.07 31.33 26.46
N ARG A 52 18.24 31.47 27.78
CA ARG A 52 19.29 32.32 28.37
C ARG A 52 20.60 31.55 28.46
N GLY A 53 21.65 32.19 27.97
CA GLY A 53 23.00 31.66 27.88
C GLY A 53 23.74 31.54 29.21
N HIS A 54 24.82 30.77 29.13
CA HIS A 54 25.85 30.58 30.14
C HIS A 54 26.44 31.89 30.66
N ARG A 55 26.69 31.95 31.97
CA ARG A 55 27.89 32.56 32.55
C ARG A 55 28.29 31.89 33.88
N SER A 56 29.60 31.84 34.02
CA SER A 56 30.53 31.19 34.96
C SER A 56 30.63 31.76 36.38
N GLY A 57 31.14 30.93 37.30
CA GLY A 57 31.88 31.28 38.53
C GLY A 57 31.08 31.08 39.82
N GLY A 58 31.55 30.47 40.91
CA GLY A 58 32.84 29.91 41.31
C GLY A 58 32.88 29.79 42.85
N VAL A 59 33.13 28.57 43.36
CA VAL A 59 33.87 28.16 44.58
C VAL A 59 33.48 28.65 46.00
N ALA A 60 33.16 27.68 46.89
CA ALA A 60 33.75 27.39 48.23
C ALA A 60 32.67 26.81 49.20
N ASP A 61 32.58 25.50 49.41
CA ASP A 61 33.30 24.65 50.40
C ASP A 61 32.66 24.62 51.80
N ARG A 62 32.00 23.50 52.18
CA ARG A 62 32.52 22.53 53.18
C ARG A 62 31.50 21.49 53.70
N ARG A 63 32.00 20.25 53.71
CA ARG A 63 31.82 19.11 54.66
C ARG A 63 30.87 17.94 54.31
N ALA A 64 31.57 16.80 54.13
CA ALA A 64 31.39 15.49 54.78
C ALA A 64 30.62 14.37 54.04
N CYS A 65 31.42 13.52 53.39
CA CYS A 65 31.21 12.07 53.18
C CYS A 65 31.34 11.29 54.52
N PRO A 66 30.86 10.02 54.68
CA PRO A 66 31.25 8.89 53.80
C PRO A 66 30.25 7.71 53.55
N VAL A 67 30.39 7.13 52.35
CA VAL A 67 30.54 5.70 51.94
C VAL A 67 29.88 4.56 52.75
N GLY A 68 29.12 3.69 52.03
CA GLY A 68 29.39 2.23 52.01
C GLY A 68 28.25 1.23 52.32
N GLY A 69 27.95 0.34 51.35
CA GLY A 69 27.83 -1.12 51.60
C GLY A 69 26.46 -1.82 51.74
N VAL A 70 26.09 -2.58 50.68
CA VAL A 70 25.59 -4.00 50.61
C VAL A 70 24.77 -4.60 51.78
N LEU A 71 23.59 -5.23 51.50
CA LEU A 71 23.24 -6.64 51.89
C LEU A 71 21.83 -7.16 51.43
N ARG A 72 21.85 -8.27 50.67
CA ARG A 72 21.19 -9.61 50.75
C ARG A 72 19.90 -9.98 51.58
N ILE A 73 19.02 -10.76 50.89
CA ILE A 73 18.06 -11.90 51.18
C ILE A 73 16.86 -11.73 52.18
N PRO A 74 15.75 -12.55 52.13
CA PRO A 74 15.73 -14.00 52.50
C PRO A 74 14.81 -14.99 51.71
N ASP A 75 15.02 -16.27 52.05
CA ASP A 75 14.58 -17.61 51.58
C ASP A 75 13.09 -18.06 51.69
N GLY A 76 12.74 -19.23 51.10
CA GLY A 76 11.81 -20.17 51.78
C GLY A 76 11.04 -21.34 51.08
N ARG A 77 11.73 -22.42 50.64
CA ARG A 77 11.45 -23.91 50.75
C ARG A 77 10.18 -24.67 50.23
N ARG A 78 10.51 -25.92 49.76
CA ARG A 78 9.84 -27.27 49.73
C ARG A 78 9.28 -27.73 48.35
N SER A 79 9.40 -28.98 47.86
CA SER A 79 10.08 -30.24 48.26
C SER A 79 9.88 -31.37 47.21
N ARG A 80 10.82 -32.35 47.14
CA ARG A 80 10.72 -33.78 46.67
C ARG A 80 10.49 -34.06 45.16
N ALA A 81 10.95 -35.15 44.53
CA ALA A 81 11.95 -36.19 44.81
C ALA A 81 12.14 -37.08 43.54
N ARG A 82 13.23 -37.88 43.55
CA ARG A 82 13.53 -39.13 42.81
C ARG A 82 14.21 -39.04 41.44
N GLY A 83 15.50 -39.38 41.46
CA GLY A 83 16.19 -40.03 40.34
C GLY A 83 16.07 -41.55 40.40
N GLY A 84 16.35 -42.18 39.26
CA GLY A 84 16.61 -43.61 39.08
C GLY A 84 17.58 -43.75 37.91
N GLY A 85 18.78 -44.24 38.18
CA GLY A 85 19.91 -44.18 37.24
C GLY A 85 19.98 -45.30 36.23
N ARG A 86 20.99 -45.23 35.36
CA ARG A 86 21.84 -46.36 34.96
C ARG A 86 23.05 -45.85 34.20
N ARG A 87 24.12 -46.62 34.35
CA ARG A 87 25.48 -46.41 33.89
C ARG A 87 25.71 -47.33 32.68
N VAL A 88 26.72 -47.01 31.87
CA VAL A 88 27.59 -47.91 31.07
C VAL A 88 27.43 -47.93 29.52
N LEU A 89 28.51 -47.40 28.90
CA LEU A 89 29.23 -47.76 27.65
C LEU A 89 28.67 -47.48 26.25
N GLY A 90 29.59 -46.99 25.39
CA GLY A 90 29.58 -47.20 23.94
C GLY A 90 29.96 -45.96 23.14
N GLY A 91 31.25 -45.75 22.89
CA GLY A 91 31.73 -44.68 22.01
C GLY A 91 31.58 -45.00 20.53
N ALA A 92 31.55 -43.95 19.70
CA ALA A 92 32.18 -43.91 18.37
C ALA A 92 32.09 -42.49 17.78
N GLY A 93 33.24 -41.93 17.40
CA GLY A 93 33.38 -41.19 16.14
C GLY A 93 33.03 -39.70 16.13
N SER A 94 33.91 -38.86 16.68
CA SER A 94 34.07 -37.48 16.24
C SER A 94 34.70 -37.44 14.85
N ARG A 95 33.99 -36.93 13.84
CA ARG A 95 34.60 -36.40 12.61
C ARG A 95 34.28 -34.91 12.53
N GLY A 96 35.35 -34.12 12.54
CA GLY A 96 35.30 -32.67 12.60
C GLY A 96 34.69 -32.02 11.35
N GLU A 97 34.05 -30.90 11.59
CA GLU A 97 33.66 -29.92 10.58
C GLU A 97 34.91 -29.30 9.95
N ALA A 98 35.02 -29.37 8.62
CA ALA A 98 35.97 -28.56 7.86
C ALA A 98 35.33 -27.20 7.55
N PRO A 99 36.07 -26.07 7.64
CA PRO A 99 35.54 -24.77 7.27
C PRO A 99 35.36 -24.64 5.75
N LEU A 100 34.25 -24.06 5.32
CA LEU A 100 33.98 -23.69 3.92
C LEU A 100 35.04 -22.70 3.39
N PRO A 101 35.48 -22.82 2.12
CA PRO A 101 36.47 -21.91 1.55
C PRO A 101 35.86 -20.53 1.28
N ARG A 102 36.61 -19.48 1.61
CA ARG A 102 36.30 -18.08 1.29
C ARG A 102 36.33 -17.86 -0.24
N PRO A 103 35.43 -17.04 -0.82
CA PRO A 103 35.50 -16.71 -2.24
C PRO A 103 36.70 -15.77 -2.51
N ALA A 104 37.37 -16.02 -3.64
CA ALA A 104 38.47 -15.19 -4.14
C ALA A 104 37.98 -13.79 -4.59
N PRO A 105 38.82 -12.74 -4.51
CA PRO A 105 38.43 -11.39 -4.88
C PRO A 105 38.20 -11.26 -6.39
N ALA A 106 37.07 -10.63 -6.76
CA ALA A 106 36.74 -10.32 -8.14
C ALA A 106 37.72 -9.31 -8.75
N ARG A 107 38.26 -9.61 -9.94
CA ARG A 107 39.03 -8.68 -10.76
C ARG A 107 38.09 -7.82 -11.62
N PRO A 108 38.44 -6.55 -11.90
CA PRO A 108 37.58 -5.62 -12.62
C PRO A 108 37.48 -5.95 -14.11
N TRP A 109 36.29 -5.80 -14.67
CA TRP A 109 35.97 -5.97 -16.09
C TRP A 109 36.35 -4.70 -16.86
N ASN A 110 37.27 -4.83 -17.83
CA ASN A 110 37.51 -3.85 -18.89
C ASN A 110 36.85 -4.36 -20.18
N GLY A 111 36.14 -3.47 -20.87
CA GLY A 111 35.33 -3.81 -22.03
C GLY A 111 36.06 -3.92 -23.37
N LEU A 112 35.24 -4.41 -24.31
CA LEU A 112 35.24 -4.24 -25.78
C LEU A 112 35.95 -5.26 -26.69
N SER A 113 35.16 -5.64 -27.70
CA SER A 113 35.47 -5.95 -29.10
C SER A 113 35.54 -7.42 -29.57
N GLY A 114 34.55 -7.74 -30.41
CA GLY A 114 34.60 -8.51 -31.66
C GLY A 114 35.61 -9.64 -31.85
N GLY A 115 35.10 -10.86 -32.05
CA GLY A 115 35.84 -11.96 -32.68
C GLY A 115 34.94 -13.15 -32.96
N ARG A 116 34.71 -13.45 -34.25
CA ARG A 116 34.02 -14.67 -34.71
C ARG A 116 34.95 -15.89 -34.67
N SER A 117 34.31 -17.07 -34.60
CA SER A 117 34.71 -18.38 -35.16
C SER A 117 35.27 -19.43 -34.17
N PRO A 118 35.28 -20.75 -34.52
CA PRO A 118 34.16 -21.65 -34.22
C PRO A 118 34.60 -23.00 -33.62
N LEU A 119 33.83 -23.62 -32.72
CA LEU A 119 33.98 -25.05 -32.43
C LEU A 119 32.62 -25.73 -32.21
N ARG A 120 32.37 -26.77 -33.00
CA ARG A 120 31.20 -27.65 -32.98
C ARG A 120 31.32 -28.76 -31.91
N PRO A 121 30.20 -29.42 -31.56
CA PRO A 121 29.99 -30.03 -30.24
C PRO A 121 30.10 -31.58 -30.23
N ARG A 122 30.28 -32.16 -29.04
CA ARG A 122 29.93 -33.55 -28.74
C ARG A 122 29.21 -33.63 -27.38
N GLY A 123 28.02 -34.21 -27.38
CA GLY A 123 27.28 -34.57 -26.17
C GLY A 123 25.76 -34.47 -26.35
N ARG A 124 25.13 -35.57 -26.76
CA ARG A 124 23.67 -35.71 -26.91
C ARG A 124 22.98 -35.78 -25.54
N VAL A 125 21.90 -35.04 -25.37
CA VAL A 125 20.73 -35.45 -24.57
C VAL A 125 19.49 -35.15 -25.42
N ARG A 126 18.66 -36.18 -25.65
CA ARG A 126 17.34 -36.08 -26.28
C ARG A 126 16.29 -36.14 -25.18
N SER A 127 15.43 -35.13 -25.07
CA SER A 127 14.04 -35.26 -24.63
C SER A 127 13.23 -34.11 -25.24
N GLY A 128 12.12 -34.45 -25.87
CA GLY A 128 11.40 -33.61 -26.83
C GLY A 128 10.77 -32.35 -26.26
N ALA A 129 11.08 -31.23 -26.91
CA ALA A 129 10.20 -30.09 -27.05
C ALA A 129 10.30 -29.70 -28.54
N GLU A 130 9.19 -29.74 -29.27
CA GLU A 130 9.13 -29.22 -30.63
C GLU A 130 9.41 -27.72 -30.59
N VAL A 131 10.48 -27.30 -31.25
CA VAL A 131 10.78 -25.87 -31.46
C VAL A 131 9.81 -25.36 -32.51
N VAL A 132 8.79 -24.64 -32.06
CA VAL A 132 7.91 -23.84 -32.94
C VAL A 132 8.75 -22.70 -33.50
N GLY A 133 8.99 -22.70 -34.81
CA GLY A 133 9.68 -21.61 -35.50
C GLY A 133 8.85 -20.32 -35.46
N GLU A 134 9.52 -19.18 -35.34
CA GLU A 134 8.86 -17.88 -35.37
C GLU A 134 8.06 -17.69 -36.67
N PRO A 135 6.78 -17.28 -36.60
CA PRO A 135 5.99 -17.05 -37.80
C PRO A 135 6.53 -15.85 -38.57
N GLY A 136 6.75 -16.03 -39.87
CA GLY A 136 7.12 -14.94 -40.77
C GLY A 136 6.03 -13.86 -40.83
N LYS A 137 6.41 -12.60 -41.09
CA LYS A 137 5.52 -11.43 -41.10
C LYS A 137 4.17 -11.65 -41.79
N GLY A 138 4.15 -12.35 -42.94
CA GLY A 138 2.90 -12.63 -43.67
C GLY A 138 1.95 -13.63 -42.99
N GLN A 139 2.41 -14.43 -42.04
CA GLN A 139 1.55 -15.30 -41.21
C GLN A 139 0.94 -14.53 -40.04
N VAL A 140 1.72 -13.62 -39.43
CA VAL A 140 1.25 -12.70 -38.39
C VAL A 140 0.17 -11.77 -38.92
N GLU A 141 0.34 -11.22 -40.12
CA GLU A 141 -0.67 -10.35 -40.76
C GLU A 141 -1.97 -11.10 -41.12
N ARG A 142 -1.86 -12.37 -41.53
CA ARG A 142 -3.04 -13.20 -41.82
C ARG A 142 -3.79 -13.63 -40.56
N GLU A 143 -3.09 -13.90 -39.46
CA GLU A 143 -3.71 -14.18 -38.16
C GLU A 143 -4.34 -12.92 -37.54
N ALA A 144 -3.67 -11.77 -37.65
CA ALA A 144 -4.21 -10.47 -37.24
C ALA A 144 -5.48 -10.11 -38.04
N GLY A 145 -5.50 -10.38 -39.36
CA GLY A 145 -6.68 -10.19 -40.19
C GLY A 145 -7.87 -11.09 -39.81
N ARG A 146 -7.61 -12.36 -39.44
CA ARG A 146 -8.65 -13.28 -38.95
C ARG A 146 -9.17 -12.90 -37.56
N LEU A 147 -8.29 -12.37 -36.70
CA LEU A 147 -8.65 -11.86 -35.39
C LEU A 147 -9.53 -10.62 -35.53
N ALA A 148 -9.15 -9.65 -36.38
CA ALA A 148 -9.91 -8.43 -36.65
C ALA A 148 -11.34 -8.71 -37.18
N GLN A 149 -11.51 -9.74 -38.01
CA GLN A 149 -12.84 -10.19 -38.47
C GLN A 149 -13.68 -10.84 -37.35
N ARG A 150 -13.05 -11.49 -36.36
CA ARG A 150 -13.75 -12.08 -35.20
C ARG A 150 -14.17 -11.05 -34.15
N VAL A 151 -13.44 -9.94 -34.02
CA VAL A 151 -13.77 -8.84 -33.08
C VAL A 151 -14.53 -7.67 -33.72
N GLY A 152 -14.96 -7.77 -34.98
CA GLY A 152 -15.86 -6.78 -35.59
C GLY A 152 -15.25 -5.40 -35.80
N LEU A 153 -13.91 -5.28 -35.84
CA LEU A 153 -13.23 -4.02 -36.10
C LEU A 153 -13.16 -3.76 -37.61
N ARG A 154 -14.02 -2.87 -38.12
CA ARG A 154 -13.89 -2.35 -39.49
C ARG A 154 -12.94 -1.15 -39.52
N GLY A 155 -11.75 -1.38 -40.08
CA GLY A 155 -11.10 -0.57 -41.12
C GLY A 155 -10.52 0.80 -40.73
N ILE A 156 -9.20 0.86 -40.56
CA ILE A 156 -8.39 2.00 -41.04
C ILE A 156 -7.14 1.41 -41.72
N ALA A 157 -7.21 1.31 -43.04
CA ALA A 157 -6.09 1.15 -43.97
C ALA A 157 -6.66 1.58 -45.33
N GLY A 158 -6.12 2.49 -46.12
CA GLY A 158 -4.94 3.37 -46.11
C GLY A 158 -4.97 4.02 -47.50
N ASP A 159 -4.40 5.21 -47.70
CA ASP A 159 -4.21 5.74 -49.05
C ASP A 159 -2.91 6.55 -49.14
N ASP A 160 -1.82 5.80 -49.35
CA ASP A 160 -0.59 6.33 -49.92
C ASP A 160 -0.54 5.87 -51.38
N ARG A 161 -0.74 6.80 -52.31
CA ARG A 161 -0.21 6.77 -53.68
C ARG A 161 -0.65 8.05 -54.41
N HIS A 162 0.32 8.83 -54.87
CA HIS A 162 0.38 9.71 -56.06
C HIS A 162 1.68 10.53 -55.85
N GLY A 163 2.65 10.66 -56.75
CA GLY A 163 2.84 10.29 -58.14
C GLY A 163 4.07 11.11 -58.57
N ASP A 164 5.10 10.44 -59.06
CA ASP A 164 6.33 11.03 -59.56
C ASP A 164 6.11 11.54 -61.00
N GLU A 165 6.41 12.81 -61.29
CA GLU A 165 6.84 13.31 -62.61
C GLU A 165 7.11 14.82 -62.59
N GLY A 166 8.27 15.24 -63.11
CA GLY A 166 8.43 16.55 -63.77
C GLY A 166 9.48 17.51 -63.19
N ALA A 167 10.74 17.33 -63.61
CA ALA A 167 11.81 18.31 -63.44
C ALA A 167 11.54 19.63 -64.17
N ARG A 168 11.91 20.77 -63.54
CA ARG A 168 12.48 21.98 -64.17
C ARG A 168 13.05 22.93 -63.12
N THR A 169 14.32 23.25 -63.32
CA THR A 169 15.12 24.30 -62.68
C THR A 169 14.57 25.68 -62.99
N GLU A 170 14.55 26.57 -62.00
CA GLU A 170 14.83 28.01 -62.18
C GLU A 170 15.11 28.67 -60.81
N GLU A 171 16.27 29.31 -60.73
CA GLU A 171 16.69 30.20 -59.65
C GLU A 171 15.79 31.43 -59.59
N GLY A 172 15.54 31.93 -58.38
CA GLY A 172 14.82 33.18 -58.17
C GLY A 172 14.85 33.62 -56.71
N ASP A 173 15.81 34.49 -56.40
CA ASP A 173 15.89 35.31 -55.21
C ASP A 173 14.52 35.87 -54.77
N ARG A 174 14.22 35.83 -53.47
CA ARG A 174 13.30 36.79 -52.83
C ARG A 174 13.43 36.81 -51.30
N GLU A 175 14.12 37.85 -50.87
CA GLU A 175 13.89 38.71 -49.69
C GLU A 175 13.32 38.10 -48.40
N VAL A 176 14.15 38.19 -47.36
CA VAL A 176 13.80 38.04 -45.95
C VAL A 176 12.82 39.15 -45.53
N GLY A 177 11.52 38.86 -45.67
CA GLY A 177 10.45 39.66 -45.09
C GLY A 177 10.32 39.40 -43.58
N ARG A 178 10.85 40.33 -42.76
CA ARG A 178 10.52 40.43 -41.33
C ARG A 178 9.00 40.48 -41.15
N ARG A 179 8.42 39.50 -40.44
CA ARG A 179 7.05 39.62 -39.92
C ARG A 179 7.06 40.40 -38.60
N PRO A 180 6.17 41.40 -38.41
CA PRO A 180 6.11 42.18 -37.19
C PRO A 180 5.62 41.33 -36.02
N GLY A 181 6.18 41.56 -34.83
CA GLY A 181 5.76 40.93 -33.59
C GLY A 181 4.29 41.20 -33.30
N GLY A 182 3.52 40.12 -33.18
CA GLY A 182 2.20 40.15 -32.56
C GLY A 182 2.33 40.37 -31.05
N PRO A 183 1.32 40.99 -30.41
CA PRO A 183 1.33 41.24 -28.97
C PRO A 183 1.42 39.91 -28.21
N ALA A 184 2.13 39.95 -27.09
CA ALA A 184 2.36 38.82 -26.19
C ALA A 184 1.04 38.10 -25.89
N ALA A 185 1.04 36.78 -26.10
CA ALA A 185 -0.08 35.93 -25.76
C ALA A 185 -0.35 36.03 -24.25
N GLU A 186 -1.46 36.68 -23.91
CA GLU A 186 -2.13 36.51 -22.63
C GLU A 186 -2.40 35.01 -22.42
N GLY A 187 -1.93 34.49 -21.28
CA GLY A 187 -2.03 33.11 -20.79
C GLY A 187 -2.67 32.09 -21.73
N GLU A 188 -1.84 31.29 -22.42
CA GLU A 188 -2.29 30.00 -22.95
C GLU A 188 -2.73 29.12 -21.77
N HIS A 189 -4.02 29.19 -21.42
CA HIS A 189 -4.67 28.06 -20.76
C HIS A 189 -4.40 26.85 -21.64
N ARG A 190 -3.50 25.98 -21.18
CA ARG A 190 -3.12 24.73 -21.83
C ARG A 190 -4.41 24.04 -22.29
N ARG A 191 -4.65 24.00 -23.61
CA ARG A 191 -5.88 23.42 -24.17
C ARG A 191 -6.04 22.02 -23.59
N VAL A 192 -7.16 21.79 -22.90
CA VAL A 192 -7.51 20.47 -22.38
C VAL A 192 -7.53 19.53 -23.59
N SER A 193 -6.77 18.43 -23.54
CA SER A 193 -6.71 17.51 -24.67
C SER A 193 -8.05 16.81 -24.86
N ASP A 194 -8.37 16.44 -26.10
CA ASP A 194 -9.57 15.65 -26.43
C ASP A 194 -9.69 14.39 -25.55
N PHE A 195 -8.55 13.77 -25.22
CA PHE A 195 -8.50 12.64 -24.30
C PHE A 195 -8.92 13.02 -22.87
N ALA A 196 -8.49 14.16 -22.33
CA ALA A 196 -8.86 14.59 -20.98
C ALA A 196 -10.37 14.88 -20.88
N GLU A 197 -10.96 15.51 -21.90
CA GLU A 197 -12.41 15.73 -21.96
C GLU A 197 -13.17 14.40 -22.10
N TRP A 198 -12.72 13.53 -23.01
CA TRP A 198 -13.29 12.19 -23.16
C TRP A 198 -13.18 11.39 -21.85
N ALA A 199 -12.02 11.38 -21.20
CA ALA A 199 -11.76 10.62 -19.99
C ALA A 199 -12.61 11.13 -18.84
N ARG A 200 -12.75 12.46 -18.67
CA ARG A 200 -13.67 13.04 -17.69
C ARG A 200 -15.08 12.52 -17.91
N ARG A 201 -15.65 12.68 -19.11
CA ARG A 201 -17.00 12.21 -19.44
C ARG A 201 -17.15 10.69 -19.27
N ALA A 202 -16.17 9.92 -19.75
CA ALA A 202 -16.23 8.47 -19.77
C ALA A 202 -16.00 7.86 -18.39
N THR A 203 -15.28 8.51 -17.48
CA THR A 203 -14.90 7.93 -16.18
C THR A 203 -15.45 8.69 -14.97
N GLU A 204 -16.37 9.63 -15.22
CA GLU A 204 -17.09 10.42 -14.22
C GLU A 204 -17.72 9.52 -13.13
N PRO A 205 -17.26 9.62 -11.87
CA PRO A 205 -17.71 8.75 -10.78
C PRO A 205 -19.23 8.75 -10.56
N SER A 206 -19.89 9.90 -10.76
CA SER A 206 -21.34 10.02 -10.60
C SER A 206 -22.14 9.17 -11.60
N THR A 207 -21.54 8.74 -12.71
CA THR A 207 -22.17 7.88 -13.72
C THR A 207 -22.00 6.38 -13.45
N ALA A 208 -21.24 6.00 -12.41
CA ALA A 208 -20.84 4.62 -12.17
C ALA A 208 -22.03 3.66 -11.99
N ALA A 209 -23.09 4.11 -11.31
CA ALA A 209 -24.29 3.29 -11.06
C ALA A 209 -25.02 2.85 -12.34
N GLY A 210 -24.93 3.63 -13.43
CA GLY A 210 -25.57 3.32 -14.72
C GLY A 210 -24.80 2.33 -15.59
N LYS A 211 -23.65 1.81 -15.12
CA LYS A 211 -22.76 0.97 -15.91
C LYS A 211 -22.69 -0.48 -15.42
N PRO A 212 -22.36 -1.44 -16.31
CA PRO A 212 -22.19 -2.84 -15.93
C PRO A 212 -21.14 -3.05 -14.82
N GLU A 213 -21.24 -4.21 -14.17
CA GLU A 213 -20.32 -4.68 -13.13
C GLU A 213 -19.43 -5.80 -13.69
N ALA A 214 -18.12 -5.72 -13.45
CA ALA A 214 -17.16 -6.67 -14.00
C ALA A 214 -17.29 -8.07 -13.37
N LEU A 215 -17.67 -8.15 -12.10
CA LEU A 215 -17.83 -9.41 -11.35
C LEU A 215 -19.30 -9.75 -11.09
N LYS A 216 -20.24 -9.17 -11.85
CA LYS A 216 -21.65 -9.52 -11.74
C LYS A 216 -21.83 -11.03 -11.97
N GLY A 217 -22.49 -11.69 -11.03
CA GLY A 217 -22.74 -13.13 -11.08
C GLY A 217 -21.66 -13.98 -10.40
N ILE A 218 -20.56 -13.39 -9.93
CA ILE A 218 -19.58 -14.06 -9.07
C ILE A 218 -20.03 -13.94 -7.62
N ARG A 219 -20.15 -15.08 -6.91
CA ARG A 219 -20.43 -15.12 -5.47
C ARG A 219 -19.19 -15.47 -4.65
N VAL A 220 -18.97 -14.72 -3.58
CA VAL A 220 -17.80 -14.87 -2.71
C VAL A 220 -18.27 -15.13 -1.28
N VAL A 221 -17.71 -16.15 -0.64
CA VAL A 221 -17.82 -16.36 0.80
C VAL A 221 -16.56 -15.81 1.47
N GLU A 222 -16.73 -14.80 2.31
CA GLU A 222 -15.65 -14.29 3.18
C GLU A 222 -15.79 -14.93 4.57
N PHE A 223 -14.90 -15.87 4.89
CA PHE A 223 -14.82 -16.52 6.19
C PHE A 223 -13.49 -16.17 6.88
N CYS A 224 -13.40 -14.91 7.32
CA CYS A 224 -12.19 -14.30 7.86
C CYS A 224 -12.48 -13.53 9.17
N PRO A 225 -12.97 -14.19 10.23
CA PRO A 225 -13.34 -13.50 11.46
C PRO A 225 -12.12 -12.84 12.10
N GLY A 226 -12.21 -11.54 12.40
CA GLY A 226 -11.14 -10.81 13.07
C GLY A 226 -9.97 -10.42 12.15
N HIS A 227 -10.07 -10.59 10.83
CA HIS A 227 -8.93 -10.45 9.92
C HIS A 227 -9.15 -9.37 8.84
N PHE A 228 -8.40 -8.26 8.96
CA PHE A 228 -8.62 -7.09 8.12
C PHE A 228 -8.22 -7.32 6.66
N GLY A 229 -7.15 -8.08 6.39
CA GLY A 229 -6.73 -8.41 5.02
C GLY A 229 -7.79 -9.20 4.25
N GLY A 230 -8.59 -10.01 4.96
CA GLY A 230 -9.74 -10.73 4.39
C GLY A 230 -10.84 -9.77 3.97
N MET A 231 -11.12 -8.76 4.79
CA MET A 231 -12.06 -7.69 4.44
C MET A 231 -11.54 -6.87 3.25
N VAL A 232 -10.25 -6.56 3.15
CA VAL A 232 -9.69 -5.82 2.00
C VAL A 232 -9.84 -6.63 0.71
N ALA A 233 -9.56 -7.93 0.74
CA ALA A 233 -9.75 -8.77 -0.44
C ALA A 233 -11.23 -8.82 -0.86
N ALA A 234 -12.12 -9.00 0.09
CA ALA A 234 -13.55 -9.10 -0.14
C ALA A 234 -14.18 -7.78 -0.62
N SER A 235 -13.79 -6.63 -0.06
CA SER A 235 -14.29 -5.31 -0.49
C SER A 235 -13.93 -5.01 -1.93
N MET A 236 -12.69 -5.30 -2.34
CA MET A 236 -12.22 -5.08 -3.71
C MET A 236 -13.06 -5.87 -4.71
N LEU A 237 -13.35 -7.14 -4.43
CA LEU A 237 -14.23 -7.95 -5.27
C LEU A 237 -15.68 -7.42 -5.26
N ALA A 238 -16.19 -7.03 -4.09
CA ALA A 238 -17.54 -6.51 -3.95
C ALA A 238 -17.77 -5.19 -4.72
N GLU A 239 -16.77 -4.30 -4.72
CA GLU A 239 -16.79 -3.04 -5.47
C GLU A 239 -16.87 -3.24 -6.98
N PHE A 240 -16.25 -4.31 -7.50
CA PHE A 240 -16.35 -4.69 -8.90
C PHE A 240 -17.63 -5.48 -9.25
N GLY A 241 -18.48 -5.75 -8.25
CA GLY A 241 -19.81 -6.31 -8.47
C GLY A 241 -20.05 -7.71 -7.95
N ALA A 242 -19.06 -8.32 -7.29
CA ALA A 242 -19.25 -9.64 -6.71
C ALA A 242 -20.33 -9.60 -5.61
N ASP A 243 -21.11 -10.68 -5.53
CA ASP A 243 -22.05 -10.94 -4.44
C ASP A 243 -21.29 -11.55 -3.25
N VAL A 244 -20.88 -10.69 -2.32
CA VAL A 244 -20.05 -11.09 -1.19
C VAL A 244 -20.89 -11.36 0.04
N ILE A 245 -20.73 -12.55 0.60
CA ILE A 245 -21.37 -13.00 1.83
C ILE A 245 -20.29 -13.12 2.91
N LYS A 246 -20.33 -12.22 3.88
CA LYS A 246 -19.44 -12.29 5.05
C LYS A 246 -20.06 -13.20 6.09
N VAL A 247 -19.32 -14.24 6.46
CA VAL A 247 -19.70 -15.18 7.52
C VAL A 247 -19.02 -14.75 8.81
N GLU A 248 -19.82 -14.42 9.80
CA GLU A 248 -19.39 -13.97 11.12
C GLU A 248 -19.75 -15.01 12.19
N PRO A 249 -19.04 -15.09 13.32
CA PRO A 249 -19.53 -15.91 14.44
C PRO A 249 -20.83 -15.31 15.01
N PRO A 250 -21.63 -16.09 15.76
CA PRO A 250 -22.74 -15.54 16.54
C PRO A 250 -22.22 -14.44 17.47
N GLY A 251 -22.78 -13.22 17.36
CA GLY A 251 -22.28 -12.01 18.03
C GLY A 251 -21.43 -11.08 17.15
N GLY A 252 -21.11 -11.47 15.92
CA GLY A 252 -20.44 -10.65 14.93
C GLY A 252 -18.90 -10.73 14.93
N ASP A 253 -18.29 -10.19 13.88
CA ASP A 253 -16.84 -10.12 13.71
C ASP A 253 -16.22 -9.22 14.80
N PRO A 254 -15.16 -9.68 15.51
CA PRO A 254 -14.46 -8.86 16.50
C PRO A 254 -13.94 -7.51 15.95
N LEU A 255 -13.67 -7.38 14.65
CA LEU A 255 -13.24 -6.12 14.04
C LEU A 255 -14.31 -5.03 14.09
N ARG A 256 -15.59 -5.38 14.26
CA ARG A 256 -16.67 -4.39 14.52
C ARG A 256 -16.37 -3.56 15.76
N LEU A 257 -15.59 -4.09 16.70
CA LEU A 257 -15.28 -3.41 17.95
C LEU A 257 -14.02 -2.53 17.89
N VAL A 258 -13.23 -2.58 16.81
CA VAL A 258 -11.98 -1.81 16.73
C VAL A 258 -12.26 -0.34 16.44
N ALA A 259 -12.04 0.53 17.42
CA ALA A 259 -12.39 1.94 17.34
C ALA A 259 -11.21 2.82 17.80
N PRO A 260 -10.47 3.48 16.89
CA PRO A 260 -9.43 4.42 17.29
C PRO A 260 -10.08 5.56 18.11
N GLU A 261 -9.47 5.89 19.25
CA GLU A 261 -10.00 6.87 20.21
C GLU A 261 -11.44 6.58 20.69
N GLU A 262 -11.88 5.31 20.64
CA GLU A 262 -13.27 4.88 20.88
C GLU A 262 -14.31 5.53 19.96
N ILE A 263 -13.88 6.09 18.83
CA ILE A 263 -14.77 6.70 17.84
C ILE A 263 -15.48 5.58 17.07
N ARG A 264 -16.81 5.57 17.19
CA ARG A 264 -17.73 4.61 16.58
C ARG A 264 -18.88 5.33 15.91
N VAL A 265 -19.45 4.71 14.89
CA VAL A 265 -20.71 5.16 14.27
C VAL A 265 -21.74 4.06 14.48
N ALA A 266 -22.83 4.37 15.17
CA ALA A 266 -23.84 3.40 15.60
C ALA A 266 -23.23 2.12 16.22
N GLY A 267 -22.28 2.28 17.14
CA GLY A 267 -21.59 1.16 17.81
C GLY A 267 -20.50 0.45 16.99
N THR A 268 -20.43 0.69 15.67
CA THR A 268 -19.45 0.06 14.77
C THR A 268 -18.15 0.87 14.69
N GLY A 269 -17.02 0.17 14.80
CA GLY A 269 -15.68 0.73 14.67
C GLY A 269 -15.33 1.14 13.24
N LEU A 270 -14.53 2.20 13.10
CA LEU A 270 -14.21 2.82 11.80
C LEU A 270 -13.58 1.87 10.75
N PRO A 271 -12.66 0.95 11.09
CA PRO A 271 -12.07 0.05 10.10
C PRO A 271 -13.10 -0.91 9.50
N PHE A 272 -14.01 -1.44 10.32
CA PHE A 272 -15.07 -2.32 9.85
C PHE A 272 -16.07 -1.55 9.00
N LEU A 273 -16.50 -0.37 9.46
CA LEU A 273 -17.40 0.51 8.70
C LEU A 273 -16.83 0.88 7.33
N SER A 274 -15.52 1.16 7.28
CA SER A 274 -14.84 1.56 6.04
C SER A 274 -14.72 0.38 5.08
N GLU A 275 -14.34 -0.80 5.58
CA GLU A 275 -13.93 -1.90 4.71
C GLU A 275 -15.03 -2.93 4.44
N ALA A 276 -15.97 -3.14 5.37
CA ALA A 276 -17.06 -4.13 5.23
C ALA A 276 -18.23 -3.64 4.36
N ARG A 277 -17.98 -2.74 3.40
CA ARG A 277 -18.96 -2.26 2.42
C ARG A 277 -19.34 -3.33 1.39
N ASN A 278 -20.53 -3.18 0.80
CA ASN A 278 -21.05 -4.02 -0.30
C ASN A 278 -21.19 -5.52 0.00
N ARG A 279 -21.57 -5.90 1.23
CA ARG A 279 -21.70 -7.31 1.64
C ARG A 279 -23.08 -7.60 2.19
N ARG A 280 -23.43 -8.89 2.12
CA ARG A 280 -24.47 -9.51 2.94
C ARG A 280 -23.81 -10.16 4.15
N PHE A 281 -24.44 -10.04 5.30
CA PHE A 281 -23.89 -10.47 6.57
C PHE A 281 -24.70 -11.63 7.13
N VAL A 282 -24.04 -12.76 7.33
CA VAL A 282 -24.63 -13.93 7.98
C VAL A 282 -23.83 -14.28 9.24
N THR A 283 -24.51 -14.75 10.26
CA THR A 283 -23.88 -15.33 11.46
C THR A 283 -23.82 -16.84 11.32
N LEU A 284 -22.79 -17.49 11.86
CA LEU A 284 -22.66 -18.93 11.82
C LEU A 284 -21.68 -19.46 12.86
N ALA A 285 -22.12 -20.39 13.69
CA ALA A 285 -21.31 -21.16 14.62
C ALA A 285 -20.51 -22.26 13.88
N ALA A 286 -19.62 -21.87 12.96
CA ALA A 286 -18.90 -22.79 12.09
C ALA A 286 -17.96 -23.80 12.82
N GLY A 287 -17.77 -23.66 14.13
CA GLY A 287 -16.96 -24.58 14.94
C GLY A 287 -17.65 -25.90 15.28
N ASP A 288 -18.97 -26.00 15.16
CA ASP A 288 -19.72 -27.24 15.39
C ASP A 288 -20.07 -27.93 14.05
N PRO A 289 -20.50 -29.21 14.08
CA PRO A 289 -20.82 -29.95 12.86
C PRO A 289 -21.99 -29.36 12.05
N ALA A 290 -22.99 -28.76 12.71
CA ALA A 290 -24.15 -28.19 12.03
C ALA A 290 -23.72 -26.93 11.25
N GLY A 291 -23.02 -26.01 11.91
CA GLY A 291 -22.46 -24.81 11.31
C GLY A 291 -21.44 -25.13 10.22
N SER A 292 -20.56 -26.12 10.42
CA SER A 292 -19.64 -26.59 9.38
C SER A 292 -20.40 -27.09 8.13
N GLY A 293 -21.50 -27.82 8.33
CA GLY A 293 -22.36 -28.30 7.25
C GLY A 293 -23.01 -27.14 6.46
N VAL A 294 -23.49 -26.11 7.15
CA VAL A 294 -24.05 -24.90 6.52
C VAL A 294 -22.98 -24.11 5.76
N LEU A 295 -21.80 -23.91 6.36
CA LEU A 295 -20.68 -23.24 5.71
C LEU A 295 -20.31 -23.95 4.42
N ARG A 296 -20.21 -25.29 4.47
CA ARG A 296 -19.90 -26.12 3.30
C ARG A 296 -20.93 -25.95 2.18
N ARG A 297 -22.23 -25.97 2.51
CA ARG A 297 -23.30 -25.72 1.52
C ARG A 297 -23.16 -24.34 0.89
N LEU A 298 -22.84 -23.32 1.70
CA LEU A 298 -22.63 -21.97 1.21
C LEU A 298 -21.45 -21.85 0.25
N VAL A 299 -20.34 -22.50 0.58
CA VAL A 299 -19.13 -22.51 -0.27
C VAL A 299 -19.39 -23.27 -1.59
N LEU A 300 -20.12 -24.39 -1.56
CA LEU A 300 -20.50 -25.12 -2.77
C LEU A 300 -21.49 -24.36 -3.65
N ALA A 301 -22.28 -23.44 -3.07
CA ALA A 301 -23.18 -22.54 -3.79
C ALA A 301 -22.50 -21.23 -4.26
N SER A 302 -21.18 -21.11 -4.08
CA SER A 302 -20.40 -19.90 -4.35
C SER A 302 -19.20 -20.18 -5.23
N ASP A 303 -18.68 -19.15 -5.89
CA ASP A 303 -17.55 -19.24 -6.82
C ASP A 303 -16.19 -19.19 -6.13
N VAL A 304 -16.12 -18.38 -5.08
CA VAL A 304 -14.88 -18.06 -4.36
C VAL A 304 -15.11 -18.25 -2.87
N ILE A 305 -14.13 -18.81 -2.17
CA ILE A 305 -14.01 -18.72 -0.72
C ILE A 305 -12.72 -17.98 -0.37
N ILE A 306 -12.82 -17.00 0.53
CA ILE A 306 -11.71 -16.33 1.18
C ILE A 306 -11.69 -16.82 2.62
N THR A 307 -10.57 -17.36 3.08
CA THR A 307 -10.44 -17.84 4.44
C THR A 307 -9.07 -17.55 5.03
N THR A 308 -9.04 -17.35 6.35
CA THR A 308 -7.83 -17.26 7.17
C THR A 308 -7.71 -18.43 8.13
N GLU A 309 -8.66 -19.37 8.07
CA GLU A 309 -8.62 -20.56 8.91
C GLU A 309 -7.59 -21.57 8.37
N PRO A 310 -6.79 -22.20 9.26
CA PRO A 310 -5.76 -23.13 8.84
C PRO A 310 -6.30 -24.26 7.94
N PRO A 311 -5.53 -24.71 6.93
CA PRO A 311 -5.97 -25.72 5.97
C PRO A 311 -6.54 -26.99 6.63
N ASP A 312 -5.87 -27.52 7.66
CA ASP A 312 -6.32 -28.72 8.37
C ASP A 312 -7.69 -28.54 9.04
N ARG A 313 -7.96 -27.34 9.57
CA ARG A 313 -9.26 -27.04 10.18
C ARG A 313 -10.33 -26.92 9.10
N MET A 314 -10.03 -26.26 7.98
CA MET A 314 -10.94 -26.17 6.84
C MET A 314 -11.25 -27.55 6.26
N GLU A 315 -10.27 -28.43 6.11
CA GLU A 315 -10.48 -29.82 5.70
C GLU A 315 -11.34 -30.60 6.71
N ALA A 316 -11.12 -30.42 8.02
CA ALA A 316 -11.95 -31.04 9.06
C ALA A 316 -13.42 -30.57 9.02
N MET A 317 -13.67 -29.32 8.62
CA MET A 317 -15.02 -28.76 8.40
C MET A 317 -15.61 -29.16 7.02
N GLY A 318 -14.89 -29.96 6.22
CA GLY A 318 -15.31 -30.33 4.86
C GLY A 318 -15.27 -29.19 3.85
N CYS A 319 -14.64 -28.07 4.21
CA CYS A 319 -14.53 -26.84 3.44
C CYS A 319 -13.10 -26.57 2.94
N GLY A 320 -12.17 -27.52 3.06
CA GLY A 320 -10.82 -27.38 2.53
C GLY A 320 -10.76 -27.59 1.02
N TYR A 321 -9.77 -26.99 0.36
CA TYR A 321 -9.66 -27.00 -1.10
C TYR A 321 -9.60 -28.41 -1.71
N LEU A 322 -8.91 -29.36 -1.07
CA LEU A 322 -8.77 -30.71 -1.60
C LEU A 322 -10.09 -31.48 -1.58
N SER A 323 -10.92 -31.21 -0.58
CA SER A 323 -12.28 -31.75 -0.48
C SER A 323 -13.22 -31.05 -1.45
N LEU A 324 -13.25 -29.72 -1.45
CA LEU A 324 -14.16 -28.93 -2.29
C LEU A 324 -13.96 -29.17 -3.78
N ARG A 325 -12.71 -29.21 -4.27
CA ARG A 325 -12.43 -29.34 -5.72
C ARG A 325 -12.95 -30.64 -6.35
N LYS A 326 -13.27 -31.67 -5.54
CA LYS A 326 -13.84 -32.94 -6.02
C LYS A 326 -15.30 -32.79 -6.43
N GLU A 327 -16.05 -31.96 -5.70
CA GLU A 327 -17.48 -31.72 -5.91
C GLU A 327 -17.74 -30.42 -6.68
N HIS A 328 -16.88 -29.42 -6.49
CA HIS A 328 -16.92 -28.15 -7.19
C HIS A 328 -15.54 -27.85 -7.83
N PRO A 329 -15.23 -28.45 -9.00
CA PRO A 329 -13.93 -28.26 -9.68
C PRO A 329 -13.62 -26.81 -10.07
N GLY A 330 -14.65 -25.96 -10.15
CA GLY A 330 -14.57 -24.52 -10.44
C GLY A 330 -14.29 -23.62 -9.24
N VAL A 331 -14.12 -24.17 -8.03
CA VAL A 331 -13.94 -23.34 -6.82
C VAL A 331 -12.60 -22.59 -6.84
N VAL A 332 -12.65 -21.27 -6.65
CA VAL A 332 -11.46 -20.47 -6.37
C VAL A 332 -11.29 -20.35 -4.86
N TYR A 333 -10.11 -20.69 -4.35
CA TYR A 333 -9.85 -20.77 -2.91
C TYR A 333 -8.72 -19.83 -2.53
N LEU A 334 -9.03 -18.73 -1.87
CA LEU A 334 -8.04 -17.79 -1.35
C LEU A 334 -7.77 -18.10 0.13
N TYR A 335 -6.54 -18.52 0.44
CA TYR A 335 -6.06 -18.67 1.80
C TYR A 335 -5.11 -17.53 2.15
N LEU A 336 -5.41 -16.81 3.22
CA LEU A 336 -4.59 -15.73 3.75
C LEU A 336 -3.92 -16.19 5.04
N SER A 337 -2.60 -16.05 5.12
CA SER A 337 -1.83 -16.37 6.33
C SER A 337 -0.53 -15.58 6.42
N THR A 338 0.16 -15.64 7.56
CA THR A 338 1.46 -14.97 7.71
C THR A 338 2.56 -15.66 6.90
N TYR A 339 2.61 -17.00 6.98
CA TYR A 339 3.74 -17.83 6.55
C TYR A 339 3.47 -18.69 5.31
N GLY A 340 2.25 -18.63 4.75
CA GLY A 340 1.84 -19.50 3.65
C GLY A 340 1.55 -20.94 4.08
N SER A 341 1.25 -21.80 3.11
CA SER A 341 0.86 -23.20 3.34
C SER A 341 2.03 -24.19 3.34
N PHE A 342 3.25 -23.74 3.04
CA PHE A 342 4.46 -24.58 3.05
C PHE A 342 5.70 -23.79 3.47
N GLY A 343 6.78 -24.51 3.79
CA GLY A 343 8.01 -23.96 4.35
C GLY A 343 8.18 -24.29 5.84
N PRO A 344 9.33 -23.96 6.43
CA PRO A 344 9.66 -24.36 7.81
C PRO A 344 8.68 -23.84 8.87
N ASP A 345 8.02 -22.72 8.59
CA ASP A 345 7.17 -22.01 9.54
C ASP A 345 5.66 -22.16 9.27
N ALA A 346 5.26 -22.82 8.18
CA ALA A 346 3.84 -22.97 7.82
C ALA A 346 3.01 -23.72 8.87
N GLY A 347 3.63 -24.65 9.61
CA GLY A 347 2.98 -25.40 10.69
C GLY A 347 2.91 -24.65 12.03
N ARG A 348 3.39 -23.39 12.11
CA ARG A 348 3.33 -22.62 13.35
C ARG A 348 1.88 -22.26 13.68
N ASN A 349 1.46 -22.59 14.90
CA ASN A 349 0.15 -22.17 15.43
C ASN A 349 0.17 -20.69 15.86
N VAL A 350 0.34 -19.79 14.89
CA VAL A 350 0.36 -18.34 15.08
C VAL A 350 -0.75 -17.74 14.23
N ARG A 351 -1.60 -16.91 14.84
CA ARG A 351 -2.63 -16.17 14.09
C ARG A 351 -1.97 -15.15 13.18
N ASP A 352 -2.58 -14.93 12.02
CA ASP A 352 -2.19 -13.83 11.14
C ASP A 352 -2.33 -12.48 11.88
N SER A 353 -1.32 -11.63 11.68
CA SER A 353 -1.19 -10.31 12.30
C SER A 353 -0.49 -9.38 11.32
N ASP A 354 -1.06 -8.19 11.11
CA ASP A 354 -0.45 -7.14 10.30
C ASP A 354 1.00 -6.85 10.73
N LEU A 355 1.20 -6.64 12.03
CA LEU A 355 2.52 -6.24 12.54
C LEU A 355 3.55 -7.35 12.40
N LEU A 356 3.12 -8.62 12.47
CA LEU A 356 3.99 -9.76 12.22
C LEU A 356 4.36 -9.85 10.74
N CYS A 357 3.40 -9.66 9.82
CA CYS A 357 3.67 -9.57 8.39
C CYS A 357 4.67 -8.45 8.07
N GLN A 358 4.48 -7.27 8.67
CA GLN A 358 5.43 -6.16 8.56
C GLN A 358 6.82 -6.55 9.05
N ALA A 359 6.95 -7.09 10.26
CA ALA A 359 8.24 -7.47 10.82
C ALA A 359 8.99 -8.49 9.95
N LEU A 360 8.31 -9.52 9.48
CA LEU A 360 8.91 -10.60 8.68
C LEU A 360 9.27 -10.17 7.25
N SER A 361 8.58 -9.18 6.69
CA SER A 361 8.88 -8.64 5.36
C SER A 361 10.23 -7.93 5.27
N GLY A 362 10.82 -7.55 6.41
CA GLY A 362 12.01 -6.69 6.49
C GLY A 362 11.74 -5.21 6.21
N GLY A 363 10.52 -4.83 5.78
CA GLY A 363 10.16 -3.45 5.46
C GLY A 363 10.43 -2.44 6.59
N PRO A 364 9.93 -2.65 7.82
CA PRO A 364 10.17 -1.73 8.94
C PRO A 364 11.66 -1.55 9.29
N TYR A 365 12.53 -2.52 8.96
CA TYR A 365 13.95 -2.43 9.27
C TYR A 365 14.64 -1.31 8.49
N ILE A 366 14.18 -1.02 7.27
CA ILE A 366 14.76 0.00 6.39
C ILE A 366 14.06 1.37 6.51
N VAL A 367 13.05 1.49 7.37
CA VAL A 367 12.29 2.73 7.59
C VAL A 367 12.68 3.36 8.94
N GLY A 368 13.08 4.64 8.90
CA GLY A 368 13.49 5.43 10.06
C GLY A 368 14.85 6.10 9.85
N GLU A 369 15.33 6.82 10.87
CA GLU A 369 16.66 7.42 10.84
C GLU A 369 17.76 6.36 11.00
N PRO A 370 18.96 6.58 10.40
CA PRO A 370 20.11 5.70 10.60
C PRO A 370 20.49 5.64 12.08
N GLU A 371 20.92 4.47 12.55
CA GLU A 371 21.50 4.35 13.89
C GLU A 371 22.84 5.07 13.96
N ARG A 372 23.05 5.77 15.07
CA ARG A 372 24.35 6.35 15.41
C ARG A 372 25.31 5.27 15.92
N GLU A 373 26.58 5.39 15.54
CA GLU A 373 27.61 4.46 15.98
C GLU A 373 27.95 4.64 17.46
N GLY A 374 28.14 3.53 18.18
CA GLY A 374 28.66 3.54 19.55
C GLY A 374 27.68 3.95 20.66
N ALA A 375 26.38 4.09 20.36
CA ALA A 375 25.36 4.36 21.37
C ALA A 375 24.04 3.64 21.06
N PRO A 376 23.20 3.33 22.08
CA PRO A 376 21.87 2.78 21.84
C PRO A 376 21.03 3.71 20.94
N PRO A 377 20.18 3.15 20.07
CA PRO A 377 19.36 3.94 19.16
C PRO A 377 18.38 4.84 19.91
N LEU A 378 18.22 6.07 19.44
CA LEU A 378 17.16 6.97 19.87
C LEU A 378 15.80 6.45 19.36
N PRO A 379 14.66 6.90 19.96
CA PRO A 379 13.34 6.44 19.55
C PRO A 379 13.04 6.58 18.05
N HIS A 380 13.61 7.58 17.36
CA HIS A 380 13.44 7.80 15.91
C HIS A 380 14.46 7.03 15.04
N GLU A 381 15.51 6.47 15.65
CA GLU A 381 16.51 5.61 15.00
C GLU A 381 16.10 4.13 15.04
N ALA A 382 15.05 3.80 15.82
CA ALA A 382 14.49 2.46 15.87
C ALA A 382 13.69 2.10 14.58
N PRO A 383 13.64 0.81 14.19
CA PRO A 383 12.79 0.36 13.10
C PRO A 383 11.36 0.86 13.24
N THR A 384 10.85 1.54 12.21
CA THR A 384 9.55 2.19 12.26
C THR A 384 8.54 1.39 11.47
N ARG A 385 7.42 1.02 12.11
CA ARG A 385 6.30 0.36 11.41
C ARG A 385 5.72 1.28 10.34
N LEU A 386 5.16 0.69 9.29
CA LEU A 386 4.36 1.43 8.32
C LEU A 386 3.06 1.89 9.00
N GLY A 387 2.62 3.13 8.72
CA GLY A 387 1.61 3.84 9.53
C GLY A 387 0.23 3.17 9.57
N ASN A 388 -0.23 2.62 8.45
CA ASN A 388 -1.46 1.82 8.34
C ASN A 388 -1.20 0.33 8.61
N TRP A 389 -2.25 -0.49 8.58
CA TRP A 389 -2.12 -1.97 8.60
C TRP A 389 -1.65 -2.49 7.23
N HIS A 390 -0.43 -2.09 6.87
CA HIS A 390 0.09 -2.22 5.52
C HIS A 390 0.26 -3.69 5.09
N GLY A 391 0.68 -4.57 6.00
CA GLY A 391 0.81 -6.00 5.72
C GLY A 391 -0.54 -6.61 5.32
N TRP A 392 -1.60 -6.30 6.07
CA TRP A 392 -2.96 -6.76 5.75
C TRP A 392 -3.55 -6.12 4.50
N PHE A 393 -3.31 -4.83 4.26
CA PHE A 393 -3.75 -4.17 3.03
C PHE A 393 -3.11 -4.82 1.80
N VAL A 394 -1.78 -5.00 1.81
CA VAL A 394 -1.05 -5.58 0.69
C VAL A 394 -1.43 -7.05 0.48
N GLN A 395 -1.55 -7.84 1.55
CA GLN A 395 -2.01 -9.22 1.49
C GLN A 395 -3.40 -9.34 0.86
N GLY A 396 -4.36 -8.48 1.28
CA GLY A 396 -5.71 -8.47 0.73
C GLY A 396 -5.75 -8.08 -0.74
N LEU A 397 -4.99 -7.04 -1.14
CA LEU A 397 -4.91 -6.58 -2.53
C LEU A 397 -4.30 -7.63 -3.46
N TRP A 398 -3.18 -8.25 -3.08
CA TRP A 398 -2.58 -9.33 -3.86
C TRP A 398 -3.47 -10.58 -3.88
N GLY A 399 -4.16 -10.87 -2.78
CA GLY A 399 -5.14 -11.94 -2.71
C GLY A 399 -6.30 -11.74 -3.70
N ALA A 400 -6.92 -10.56 -3.71
CA ALA A 400 -7.96 -10.21 -4.67
C ALA A 400 -7.45 -10.24 -6.11
N TYR A 401 -6.23 -9.76 -6.39
CA TYR A 401 -5.60 -9.86 -7.71
C TYR A 401 -5.43 -11.33 -8.14
N GLY A 402 -4.95 -12.20 -7.25
CA GLY A 402 -4.86 -13.63 -7.49
C GLY A 402 -6.22 -14.29 -7.76
N VAL A 403 -7.26 -13.87 -7.04
CA VAL A 403 -8.65 -14.32 -7.29
C VAL A 403 -9.13 -13.90 -8.68
N LEU A 404 -8.88 -12.66 -9.11
CA LEU A 404 -9.24 -12.21 -10.46
C LEU A 404 -8.54 -13.05 -11.55
N ALA A 405 -7.25 -13.34 -11.37
CA ALA A 405 -6.51 -14.22 -12.27
C ALA A 405 -7.06 -15.65 -12.27
N ALA A 406 -7.41 -16.20 -11.10
CA ALA A 406 -8.01 -17.52 -10.97
C ALA A 406 -9.42 -17.61 -11.59
N ILE A 407 -10.23 -16.55 -11.48
CA ILE A 407 -11.54 -16.46 -12.16
C ILE A 407 -11.35 -16.43 -13.68
N HIS A 408 -10.35 -15.68 -14.17
CA HIS A 408 -10.03 -15.67 -15.60
C HIS A 408 -9.56 -17.05 -16.09
N PHE A 409 -8.65 -17.71 -15.37
CA PHE A 409 -8.24 -19.08 -15.65
C PHE A 409 -9.42 -20.05 -15.68
N ARG A 410 -10.35 -19.91 -14.72
CA ARG A 410 -11.57 -20.71 -14.67
C ARG A 410 -12.49 -20.48 -15.86
N ALA A 411 -12.61 -19.24 -16.35
CA ALA A 411 -13.42 -18.94 -17.52
C ALA A 411 -12.93 -19.69 -18.77
N GLU A 412 -11.62 -19.85 -18.91
CA GLU A 412 -11.00 -20.55 -20.05
C GLU A 412 -10.99 -22.08 -19.89
N THR A 413 -10.90 -22.58 -18.65
CA THR A 413 -10.62 -24.01 -18.40
C THR A 413 -11.76 -24.77 -17.71
N GLY A 414 -12.74 -24.06 -17.14
CA GLY A 414 -13.76 -24.60 -16.25
C GLY A 414 -13.23 -25.03 -14.86
N LYS A 415 -11.94 -24.83 -14.56
CA LYS A 415 -11.30 -25.25 -13.31
C LYS A 415 -10.90 -24.06 -12.47
N GLY A 416 -11.20 -24.12 -11.18
CA GLY A 416 -10.68 -23.18 -10.19
C GLY A 416 -9.29 -23.57 -9.71
N GLN A 417 -8.77 -22.80 -8.76
CA GLN A 417 -7.47 -23.03 -8.16
C GLN A 417 -7.37 -22.43 -6.76
N VAL A 418 -6.36 -22.86 -6.02
CA VAL A 418 -5.95 -22.23 -4.76
C VAL A 418 -5.04 -21.02 -5.04
N VAL A 419 -5.22 -19.97 -4.26
CA VAL A 419 -4.34 -18.81 -4.13
C VAL A 419 -3.87 -18.80 -2.67
N ASP A 420 -2.62 -19.22 -2.45
CA ASP A 420 -1.95 -19.18 -1.15
C ASP A 420 -1.23 -17.84 -1.00
N MET A 421 -1.66 -17.00 -0.05
CA MET A 421 -1.19 -15.62 0.06
C MET A 421 -0.61 -15.33 1.44
N ALA A 422 0.72 -15.42 1.54
CA ALA A 422 1.49 -15.09 2.72
C ALA A 422 1.67 -13.56 2.85
N GLY A 423 1.21 -12.95 3.95
CA GLY A 423 1.23 -11.50 4.13
C GLY A 423 2.65 -10.92 4.21
N ALA A 424 3.59 -11.65 4.82
CA ALA A 424 4.99 -11.24 4.89
C ALA A 424 5.66 -11.20 3.50
N GLU A 425 5.43 -12.23 2.69
CA GLU A 425 5.95 -12.34 1.32
C GLU A 425 5.34 -11.26 0.42
N ALA A 426 4.03 -11.07 0.53
CA ALA A 426 3.29 -10.06 -0.23
C ALA A 426 3.85 -8.65 0.02
N LEU A 427 4.18 -8.32 1.27
CA LEU A 427 4.78 -7.04 1.63
C LEU A 427 6.25 -6.94 1.23
N MET A 428 7.02 -8.03 1.30
CA MET A 428 8.42 -8.06 0.84
C MET A 428 8.54 -7.67 -0.64
N MET A 429 7.53 -7.95 -1.47
CA MET A 429 7.50 -7.53 -2.88
C MET A 429 7.48 -6.01 -3.06
N PHE A 430 7.14 -5.23 -2.03
CA PHE A 430 7.23 -3.77 -2.03
C PHE A 430 8.61 -3.24 -1.59
N ALA A 431 9.60 -4.11 -1.42
CA ALA A 431 10.96 -3.73 -1.05
C ALA A 431 11.79 -3.12 -2.21
N ASP A 432 11.14 -2.63 -3.29
CA ASP A 432 11.81 -2.02 -4.45
C ASP A 432 12.96 -2.91 -4.99
N TYR A 433 14.07 -2.33 -5.44
CA TYR A 433 15.27 -3.04 -5.89
C TYR A 433 16.12 -3.62 -4.74
N ASN A 434 15.66 -3.60 -3.48
CA ASN A 434 16.50 -3.99 -2.34
C ASN A 434 16.94 -5.45 -2.37
N ILE A 435 16.09 -6.37 -2.85
CA ILE A 435 16.47 -7.78 -2.98
C ILE A 435 17.66 -7.92 -3.93
N THR A 436 17.57 -7.29 -5.11
CA THR A 436 18.65 -7.28 -6.10
C THR A 436 19.88 -6.55 -5.59
N TRP A 437 19.71 -5.42 -4.89
CA TRP A 437 20.80 -4.69 -4.23
C TRP A 437 21.56 -5.57 -3.24
N MET A 438 20.85 -6.25 -2.34
CA MET A 438 21.48 -7.10 -1.32
C MET A 438 22.15 -8.31 -1.96
N HIS A 439 21.53 -8.91 -2.98
CA HIS A 439 22.09 -10.03 -3.71
C HIS A 439 23.36 -9.66 -4.49
N THR A 440 23.33 -8.57 -5.26
CA THR A 440 24.44 -8.15 -6.12
C THR A 440 25.54 -7.43 -5.33
N GLY A 441 25.16 -6.60 -4.35
CA GLY A 441 26.07 -5.80 -3.55
C GLY A 441 26.63 -6.52 -2.32
N GLY A 442 26.03 -7.64 -1.91
CA GLY A 442 26.48 -8.44 -0.76
C GLY A 442 26.38 -7.71 0.59
N LYS A 443 25.55 -6.66 0.67
CA LYS A 443 25.36 -5.83 1.86
C LYS A 443 23.88 -5.62 2.12
N ALA A 444 23.48 -5.68 3.39
CA ALA A 444 22.13 -5.34 3.81
C ALA A 444 21.80 -3.89 3.46
N ARG A 445 20.52 -3.62 3.22
CA ARG A 445 20.01 -2.25 3.11
C ARG A 445 19.80 -1.70 4.53
N GLU A 446 20.48 -0.62 4.84
CA GLU A 446 20.34 0.10 6.11
C GLU A 446 19.37 1.28 6.00
N ARG A 447 18.90 1.77 7.15
CA ARG A 447 18.09 2.99 7.26
C ARG A 447 18.88 4.22 6.83
N VAL A 448 18.22 5.14 6.13
CA VAL A 448 18.82 6.39 5.65
C VAL A 448 17.95 7.62 5.94
N GLY A 449 16.86 7.48 6.70
CA GLY A 449 15.91 8.56 6.93
C GLY A 449 15.14 8.93 5.65
N ASN A 450 15.06 10.23 5.36
CA ASN A 450 14.39 10.77 4.17
C ASN A 450 15.29 10.84 2.92
N PHE A 451 16.46 10.20 2.95
CA PHE A 451 17.40 10.18 1.84
C PHE A 451 17.19 8.99 0.91
N ASP A 452 17.75 9.06 -0.30
CA ASP A 452 17.68 8.00 -1.30
C ASP A 452 19.11 7.58 -1.70
N PRO A 453 19.45 6.29 -1.61
CA PRO A 453 20.81 5.81 -1.79
C PRO A 453 21.28 5.85 -3.26
N ALA A 454 20.36 6.09 -4.20
CA ALA A 454 20.62 6.12 -5.63
C ALA A 454 20.55 7.54 -6.21
N VAL A 455 19.72 8.42 -5.64
CA VAL A 455 19.48 9.76 -6.20
C VAL A 455 19.41 10.87 -5.16
N PHE A 456 20.11 11.98 -5.43
CA PHE A 456 19.99 13.18 -4.61
C PHE A 456 20.29 14.46 -5.42
N PRO A 457 19.55 15.58 -5.22
CA PRO A 457 18.42 15.77 -4.29
C PRO A 457 17.13 15.05 -4.67
N TYR A 458 16.59 14.27 -3.73
CA TYR A 458 15.27 13.63 -3.80
C TYR A 458 14.78 13.44 -2.37
N THR A 459 14.31 14.49 -1.73
CA THR A 459 14.03 14.47 -0.28
C THR A 459 13.02 15.54 0.14
N TYR A 460 12.54 15.43 1.39
CA TYR A 460 11.74 16.46 2.04
C TYR A 460 12.65 17.50 2.67
N ILE A 461 12.32 18.78 2.48
CA ILE A 461 13.01 19.92 3.09
C ILE A 461 12.03 20.76 3.90
N ARG A 462 12.49 21.28 5.03
CA ARG A 462 11.70 22.21 5.83
C ARG A 462 11.55 23.55 5.13
N CYS A 463 10.38 24.15 5.25
CA CYS A 463 10.10 25.51 4.78
C CYS A 463 9.35 26.31 5.86
N ARG A 464 9.13 27.60 5.62
CA ARG A 464 8.56 28.56 6.59
C ARG A 464 7.23 28.09 7.19
N ASP A 465 6.38 27.43 6.40
CA ASP A 465 5.03 27.01 6.78
C ASP A 465 4.84 25.48 6.86
N GLY A 466 5.92 24.69 6.80
CA GLY A 466 5.85 23.24 6.91
C GLY A 466 6.98 22.52 6.19
N TYR A 467 6.61 21.62 5.28
CA TYR A 467 7.55 20.84 4.48
C TYR A 467 7.15 20.90 3.00
N THR A 468 8.14 20.92 2.14
CA THR A 468 8.03 20.65 0.69
C THR A 468 8.97 19.49 0.35
N PHE A 469 8.79 18.85 -0.78
CA PHE A 469 9.84 17.98 -1.33
C PHE A 469 10.60 18.71 -2.44
N ILE A 470 11.85 18.33 -2.67
CA ILE A 470 12.62 18.73 -3.85
C ILE A 470 13.18 17.48 -4.52
N ALA A 471 12.94 17.35 -5.82
CA ALA A 471 13.50 16.32 -6.69
C ALA A 471 14.27 16.98 -7.84
N ALA A 472 15.59 16.74 -7.86
CA ALA A 472 16.54 17.23 -8.85
C ALA A 472 17.65 16.18 -9.07
N TYR A 473 17.24 14.94 -9.36
CA TYR A 473 18.11 13.76 -9.25
C TYR A 473 19.19 13.65 -10.34
N ASN A 474 18.98 14.23 -11.51
CA ASN A 474 19.96 14.23 -12.61
C ASN A 474 20.75 15.55 -12.64
N ASP A 475 21.87 15.58 -13.38
CA ASP A 475 22.77 16.74 -13.38
C ASP A 475 22.14 18.02 -13.95
N GLU A 476 21.24 17.91 -14.92
CA GLU A 476 20.53 19.05 -15.53
C GLU A 476 19.54 19.69 -14.54
N ALA A 477 18.76 18.86 -13.85
CA ALA A 477 17.86 19.31 -12.79
C ALA A 477 18.63 19.82 -11.57
N PHE A 478 19.77 19.21 -11.25
CA PHE A 478 20.64 19.68 -10.18
C PHE A 478 21.21 21.07 -10.50
N ASP A 479 21.74 21.28 -11.71
CA ASP A 479 22.21 22.59 -12.18
C ASP A 479 21.08 23.64 -12.11
N SER A 480 19.89 23.29 -12.59
CA SER A 480 18.70 24.14 -12.50
C SER A 480 18.36 24.51 -11.06
N LEU A 481 18.36 23.54 -10.14
CA LEU A 481 18.10 23.78 -8.73
C LEU A 481 19.17 24.70 -8.11
N MET A 482 20.44 24.50 -8.43
CA MET A 482 21.52 25.36 -7.93
C MET A 482 21.37 26.80 -8.40
N HIS A 483 20.89 27.02 -9.64
CA HIS A 483 20.53 28.36 -10.11
C HIS A 483 19.32 28.94 -9.39
N ILE A 484 18.26 28.15 -9.17
CA ILE A 484 17.03 28.57 -8.46
C ILE A 484 17.36 29.04 -7.04
N ILE A 485 18.23 28.33 -6.32
CA ILE A 485 18.63 28.72 -4.96
C ILE A 485 19.71 29.80 -4.92
N GLY A 486 20.17 30.29 -6.08
CA GLY A 486 21.18 31.35 -6.20
C GLY A 486 22.60 30.91 -5.84
N ARG A 487 22.91 29.62 -5.99
CA ARG A 487 24.21 29.01 -5.64
C ARG A 487 24.77 28.15 -6.79
N PRO A 488 24.88 28.68 -8.03
CA PRO A 488 25.32 27.91 -9.19
C PRO A 488 26.74 27.33 -9.05
N GLU A 489 27.58 27.90 -8.18
CA GLU A 489 28.92 27.40 -7.90
C GLU A 489 28.94 26.01 -7.27
N LEU A 490 27.85 25.57 -6.62
CA LEU A 490 27.73 24.25 -6.00
C LEU A 490 27.75 23.11 -7.02
N THR A 491 27.45 23.39 -8.29
CA THR A 491 27.58 22.43 -9.40
C THR A 491 29.02 21.97 -9.63
N ARG A 492 29.99 22.78 -9.21
CA ARG A 492 31.43 22.50 -9.34
C ARG A 492 32.08 22.09 -8.01
N ASP A 493 31.33 22.15 -6.91
CA ASP A 493 31.81 21.69 -5.60
C ASP A 493 32.14 20.20 -5.69
N PRO A 494 33.37 19.75 -5.37
CA PRO A 494 33.74 18.34 -5.42
C PRO A 494 32.80 17.41 -4.64
N ARG A 495 32.11 17.92 -3.61
CA ARG A 495 31.11 17.16 -2.84
C ARG A 495 29.83 16.88 -3.64
N PHE A 496 29.46 17.75 -4.58
CA PHE A 496 28.14 17.70 -5.26
C PHE A 496 28.22 17.58 -6.78
N SER A 497 29.40 17.70 -7.37
CA SER A 497 29.61 17.80 -8.82
C SER A 497 29.27 16.55 -9.62
N THR A 498 29.05 15.41 -8.96
CA THR A 498 28.62 14.16 -9.62
C THR A 498 27.51 13.49 -8.82
N PRO A 499 26.60 12.74 -9.47
CA PRO A 499 25.55 11.99 -8.77
C PRO A 499 26.10 11.09 -7.67
N LYS A 500 27.21 10.38 -7.96
CA LYS A 500 27.90 9.51 -7.01
C LYS A 500 28.35 10.25 -5.75
N ASN A 501 28.84 11.48 -5.88
CA ASN A 501 29.29 12.25 -4.73
C ASN A 501 28.10 12.79 -3.93
N ARG A 502 26.97 13.12 -4.59
CA ARG A 502 25.78 13.64 -3.93
C ARG A 502 25.10 12.66 -2.99
N VAL A 503 25.12 11.36 -3.30
CA VAL A 503 24.37 10.30 -2.58
C VAL A 503 25.11 9.68 -1.39
N THR A 504 26.23 10.28 -0.95
CA THR A 504 26.83 9.87 0.33
C THR A 504 26.08 10.55 1.47
N LEU A 505 25.79 9.83 2.56
CA LEU A 505 25.04 10.39 3.70
C LEU A 505 25.62 11.70 4.23
N GLU A 506 26.95 11.86 4.19
CA GLU A 506 27.63 13.10 4.57
C GLU A 506 27.26 14.26 3.62
N ASN A 507 27.34 14.03 2.30
CA ASN A 507 27.07 15.06 1.31
C ASN A 507 25.57 15.35 1.18
N GLU A 508 24.70 14.36 1.33
CA GLU A 508 23.24 14.56 1.39
C GLU A 508 22.88 15.46 2.57
N ARG A 509 23.43 15.22 3.76
CA ARG A 509 23.24 16.09 4.94
C ARG A 509 23.79 17.50 4.70
N ALA A 510 24.97 17.62 4.10
CA ALA A 510 25.58 18.92 3.82
C ALA A 510 24.76 19.73 2.82
N LEU A 511 24.27 19.09 1.75
CA LEU A 511 23.45 19.74 0.73
C LEU A 511 22.03 20.01 1.23
N LEU A 512 21.43 19.11 2.02
CA LEU A 512 20.15 19.35 2.70
C LEU A 512 20.22 20.63 3.55
N ALA A 513 21.29 20.83 4.32
CA ALA A 513 21.45 22.05 5.12
C ALA A 513 21.47 23.33 4.28
N LEU A 514 22.10 23.30 3.10
CA LEU A 514 22.11 24.42 2.15
C LEU A 514 20.72 24.66 1.53
N LEU A 515 20.00 23.57 1.21
CA LEU A 515 18.62 23.67 0.72
C LEU A 515 17.70 24.25 1.78
N GLU A 516 17.83 23.82 3.04
CA GLU A 516 17.02 24.30 4.16
C GLU A 516 17.35 25.73 4.59
N GLU A 517 18.58 26.21 4.37
CA GLU A 517 18.95 27.62 4.53
C GLU A 517 18.14 28.51 3.56
N TRP A 518 17.99 28.06 2.32
CA TRP A 518 17.19 28.74 1.32
C TRP A 518 15.68 28.61 1.59
N SER A 519 15.18 27.37 1.74
CA SER A 519 13.75 27.10 1.87
C SER A 519 13.16 27.55 3.20
N GLY A 520 13.96 27.66 4.27
CA GLY A 520 13.49 28.09 5.58
C GLY A 520 12.88 29.50 5.61
N ASN A 521 13.24 30.35 4.64
CA ASN A 521 12.70 31.71 4.52
C ASN A 521 11.45 31.79 3.63
N LEU A 522 11.13 30.71 2.90
CA LEU A 522 10.07 30.65 1.90
C LEU A 522 8.95 29.71 2.35
N THR A 523 7.73 29.97 1.91
CA THR A 523 6.62 29.00 1.98
C THR A 523 6.75 27.94 0.90
N ALA A 524 6.07 26.81 1.07
CA ALA A 524 6.01 25.77 0.02
C ALA A 524 5.51 26.34 -1.33
N ASP A 525 4.56 27.27 -1.31
CA ASP A 525 3.99 27.87 -2.53
C ASP A 525 4.97 28.86 -3.19
N GLU A 526 5.74 29.63 -2.39
CA GLU A 526 6.83 30.48 -2.92
C GLU A 526 7.94 29.64 -3.54
N ILE A 527 8.26 28.47 -2.97
CA ILE A 527 9.22 27.52 -3.53
C ILE A 527 8.71 26.93 -4.86
N LEU A 528 7.45 26.51 -4.90
CA LEU A 528 6.81 26.03 -6.13
C LEU A 528 6.85 27.09 -7.22
N ALA A 529 6.45 28.34 -6.90
CA ALA A 529 6.48 29.44 -7.85
C ALA A 529 7.90 29.73 -8.37
N ALA A 530 8.92 29.67 -7.53
CA ALA A 530 10.31 29.85 -7.95
C ALA A 530 10.78 28.76 -8.93
N VAL A 531 10.39 27.51 -8.67
CA VAL A 531 10.69 26.37 -9.56
C VAL A 531 9.93 26.50 -10.88
N GLU A 532 8.64 26.83 -10.85
CA GLU A 532 7.81 27.04 -12.05
C GLU A 532 8.31 28.21 -12.89
N GLU A 533 8.67 29.33 -12.25
CA GLU A 533 9.21 30.50 -12.93
C GLU A 533 10.51 30.16 -13.67
N TYR A 534 11.45 29.47 -13.01
CA TYR A 534 12.70 29.06 -13.66
C TYR A 534 12.45 28.08 -14.80
N THR A 535 11.62 27.06 -14.56
CA THR A 535 11.29 26.01 -15.53
C THR A 535 10.61 26.58 -16.76
N SER A 536 9.69 27.54 -16.60
CA SER A 536 8.98 28.19 -17.71
C SER A 536 9.91 28.95 -18.68
N LYS A 537 11.09 29.38 -18.21
CA LYS A 537 12.08 30.12 -18.99
C LYS A 537 13.06 29.21 -19.73
N GLN A 538 13.19 27.95 -19.31
CA GLN A 538 14.09 26.97 -19.90
C GLN A 538 13.31 26.11 -20.90
N GLY A 539 13.50 26.31 -22.20
CA GLY A 539 12.88 25.47 -23.21
C GLY A 539 13.47 24.06 -23.22
N GLY A 540 12.63 23.01 -23.12
CA GLY A 540 13.03 21.62 -23.33
C GLY A 540 12.95 20.73 -22.07
N PRO A 541 13.35 19.45 -22.17
CA PRO A 541 13.23 18.46 -21.07
C PRO A 541 14.18 18.69 -19.89
N GLY A 542 15.13 19.63 -20.00
CA GLY A 542 16.27 19.82 -19.09
C GLY A 542 16.01 20.67 -17.85
N ALA A 543 14.76 21.04 -17.55
CA ALA A 543 14.40 21.85 -16.38
C ALA A 543 13.38 21.15 -15.49
N ALA A 544 13.71 19.95 -15.01
CA ALA A 544 12.78 19.12 -14.25
C ALA A 544 13.09 19.12 -12.75
N VAL A 545 13.28 20.29 -12.14
CA VAL A 545 13.15 20.39 -10.69
C VAL A 545 11.68 20.19 -10.38
N VAL A 546 11.36 19.18 -9.58
CA VAL A 546 9.98 18.91 -9.16
C VAL A 546 9.87 19.18 -7.68
N THR A 547 8.81 19.90 -7.32
CA THR A 547 8.52 20.26 -5.94
C THR A 547 7.02 20.23 -5.69
N GLY A 548 6.65 20.15 -4.43
CA GLY A 548 5.26 20.23 -3.99
C GLY A 548 5.16 20.19 -2.47
N ARG A 549 4.12 20.84 -1.96
CA ARG A 549 3.80 20.84 -0.53
C ARG A 549 3.59 19.42 -0.03
N VAL A 550 4.13 19.12 1.15
CA VAL A 550 3.78 17.91 1.90
C VAL A 550 2.47 18.19 2.64
N ASN A 551 1.36 17.75 2.07
CA ASN A 551 0.04 18.01 2.62
C ASN A 551 -0.19 17.29 3.95
N ARG A 552 -0.80 17.99 4.91
CA ARG A 552 -1.39 17.36 6.10
C ARG A 552 -2.66 16.60 5.70
N PRO A 553 -3.08 15.56 6.46
CA PRO A 553 -4.28 14.78 6.10
C PRO A 553 -5.54 15.62 5.88
N LEU A 554 -5.79 16.64 6.70
CA LEU A 554 -6.95 17.54 6.55
C LEU A 554 -6.84 18.47 5.33
N GLU A 555 -5.62 18.83 4.93
CA GLU A 555 -5.38 19.64 3.72
C GLU A 555 -5.70 18.79 2.48
N THR A 556 -5.23 17.54 2.43
CA THR A 556 -5.57 16.57 1.37
C THR A 556 -7.08 16.38 1.20
N LEU A 557 -7.86 16.38 2.29
CA LEU A 557 -9.32 16.28 2.22
C LEU A 557 -9.99 17.53 1.63
N ALA A 558 -9.36 18.70 1.76
CA ALA A 558 -9.89 19.97 1.28
C ALA A 558 -9.52 20.24 -0.20
N GLU A 559 -8.48 19.58 -0.72
CA GLU A 559 -7.95 19.78 -2.07
C GLU A 559 -9.00 19.58 -3.18
N GLU A 560 -9.06 20.53 -4.11
CA GLU A 560 -10.03 20.52 -5.20
C GLU A 560 -9.82 19.34 -6.15
N ASN A 561 -8.58 18.98 -6.48
CA ASN A 561 -8.31 17.89 -7.42
C ASN A 561 -8.79 16.53 -6.88
N TRP A 562 -8.67 16.27 -5.57
CA TRP A 562 -9.20 15.05 -4.96
C TRP A 562 -10.74 15.01 -5.00
N ARG A 563 -11.37 16.18 -4.88
CA ARG A 563 -12.83 16.35 -4.97
C ARG A 563 -13.33 16.18 -6.40
N GLU A 564 -12.72 16.87 -7.37
CA GLU A 564 -13.08 16.77 -8.80
C GLU A 564 -12.91 15.35 -9.33
N ARG A 565 -11.93 14.60 -8.82
CA ARG A 565 -11.75 13.18 -9.18
C ARG A 565 -12.66 12.24 -8.42
N GLY A 566 -13.51 12.73 -7.50
CA GLY A 566 -14.41 11.91 -6.69
C GLY A 566 -13.66 10.84 -5.89
N CYS A 567 -12.56 11.22 -5.23
CA CYS A 567 -11.77 10.31 -4.37
C CYS A 567 -12.41 10.12 -2.99
N PHE A 568 -13.33 11.01 -2.61
CA PHE A 568 -14.09 10.93 -1.36
C PHE A 568 -15.56 10.75 -1.67
N LEU A 569 -16.17 9.71 -1.11
CA LEU A 569 -17.57 9.40 -1.21
C LEU A 569 -18.31 9.97 0.00
N ARG A 570 -19.23 10.89 -0.26
CA ARG A 570 -20.22 11.36 0.72
C ARG A 570 -21.52 10.61 0.48
N THR A 571 -22.06 9.97 1.51
CA THR A 571 -23.29 9.20 1.41
C THR A 571 -24.09 9.26 2.70
N GLU A 572 -25.42 9.18 2.58
CA GLU A 572 -26.33 8.98 3.70
C GLU A 572 -26.65 7.48 3.75
N ASP A 573 -26.06 6.75 4.70
CA ASP A 573 -26.36 5.33 4.89
C ASP A 573 -27.58 5.18 5.83
N PRO A 574 -28.54 4.28 5.52
CA PRO A 574 -29.75 4.12 6.33
C PRO A 574 -29.52 3.74 7.81
N VAL A 575 -28.38 3.11 8.12
CA VAL A 575 -28.03 2.67 9.47
C VAL A 575 -27.06 3.65 10.13
N TYR A 576 -26.10 4.18 9.38
CA TYR A 576 -24.99 4.95 9.92
C TYR A 576 -25.08 6.46 9.70
N GLY A 577 -26.11 6.94 8.98
CA GLY A 577 -26.30 8.35 8.66
C GLY A 577 -25.27 8.88 7.68
N GLU A 578 -24.91 10.16 7.82
CA GLU A 578 -23.90 10.82 6.97
C GLU A 578 -22.50 10.21 7.17
N LEU A 579 -21.93 9.69 6.10
CA LEU A 579 -20.58 9.12 6.04
C LEU A 579 -19.72 9.82 5.01
N LEU A 580 -18.42 9.94 5.33
CA LEU A 580 -17.36 10.30 4.39
C LEU A 580 -16.38 9.12 4.30
N LEU A 581 -16.30 8.51 3.12
CA LEU A 581 -15.50 7.32 2.87
C LEU A 581 -14.48 7.57 1.75
N ALA A 582 -13.41 6.79 1.71
CA ALA A 582 -12.58 6.71 0.52
C ALA A 582 -13.38 6.05 -0.60
N ALA A 583 -13.41 6.68 -1.78
CA ALA A 583 -14.03 6.09 -2.97
C ALA A 583 -13.03 5.15 -3.66
N PRO A 584 -13.52 4.16 -4.44
CA PRO A 584 -12.64 3.34 -5.28
C PRO A 584 -11.72 4.22 -6.16
N PRO A 585 -10.40 3.95 -6.19
CA PRO A 585 -9.45 4.83 -6.87
C PRO A 585 -9.54 4.75 -8.41
N TRP A 586 -10.07 3.63 -8.95
CA TRP A 586 -10.12 3.39 -10.39
C TRP A 586 -11.16 4.27 -11.08
N LYS A 587 -10.74 4.96 -12.13
CA LYS A 587 -11.63 5.73 -13.03
C LYS A 587 -11.77 4.95 -14.33
N MET A 588 -12.84 4.16 -14.44
CA MET A 588 -13.02 3.21 -15.55
C MET A 588 -14.19 3.59 -16.45
N SER A 589 -14.00 3.44 -17.76
CA SER A 589 -14.99 3.82 -18.75
C SER A 589 -16.15 2.84 -18.86
N GLY A 590 -15.88 1.53 -18.78
CA GLY A 590 -16.87 0.47 -19.00
C GLY A 590 -17.50 -0.11 -17.73
N THR A 591 -16.69 -0.48 -16.74
CA THR A 591 -17.13 -1.22 -15.54
C THR A 591 -16.53 -0.64 -14.26
N PRO A 592 -16.85 0.61 -13.89
CA PRO A 592 -16.28 1.25 -12.71
C PRO A 592 -16.68 0.53 -11.43
N ALA A 593 -15.69 0.38 -10.54
CA ALA A 593 -15.89 0.00 -9.16
C ALA A 593 -16.81 1.02 -8.46
N ARG A 594 -17.65 0.54 -7.54
CA ARG A 594 -18.61 1.40 -6.84
C ARG A 594 -18.94 0.92 -5.44
N TRP A 595 -19.26 1.88 -4.59
CA TRP A 595 -19.93 1.64 -3.32
C TRP A 595 -21.44 1.51 -3.56
N LYS A 596 -22.08 0.54 -2.91
CA LYS A 596 -23.51 0.21 -2.98
C LYS A 596 -24.17 0.32 -1.61
N SER A 597 -23.48 -0.12 -0.56
CA SER A 597 -23.99 -0.09 0.81
C SER A 597 -22.86 -0.10 1.84
N GLY A 598 -23.13 0.43 3.03
CA GLY A 598 -22.27 0.22 4.21
C GLY A 598 -22.38 -1.21 4.73
N CYS A 599 -21.75 -1.48 5.86
CA CYS A 599 -21.97 -2.74 6.57
C CYS A 599 -23.41 -2.83 7.13
N ARG A 600 -23.79 -3.97 7.70
CA ARG A 600 -25.08 -4.18 8.37
C ARG A 600 -24.87 -4.92 9.68
N GLU A 601 -25.93 -5.06 10.48
CA GLU A 601 -25.88 -5.84 11.72
C GLU A 601 -25.50 -7.30 11.45
N PRO A 602 -24.79 -7.98 12.37
CA PRO A 602 -24.52 -9.40 12.24
C PRO A 602 -25.79 -10.19 11.96
N GLY A 603 -25.77 -11.02 10.92
CA GLY A 603 -26.90 -11.90 10.59
C GLY A 603 -28.09 -11.22 9.92
N SER A 604 -27.95 -9.95 9.51
CA SER A 604 -29.02 -9.19 8.82
C SER A 604 -29.56 -9.90 7.58
N ASP A 605 -28.74 -10.73 6.95
CA ASP A 605 -29.06 -11.43 5.71
C ASP A 605 -29.21 -12.95 5.90
N ASN A 606 -29.24 -13.46 7.15
CA ASN A 606 -29.38 -14.90 7.44
C ASN A 606 -30.53 -15.52 6.66
N ARG A 607 -31.73 -14.95 6.78
CA ARG A 607 -32.93 -15.49 6.15
C ARG A 607 -32.82 -15.50 4.63
N ASP A 608 -32.38 -14.39 4.03
CA ASP A 608 -32.29 -14.24 2.57
C ASP A 608 -31.21 -15.15 1.97
N VAL A 609 -30.09 -15.33 2.67
CA VAL A 609 -29.02 -16.23 2.24
C VAL A 609 -29.41 -17.70 2.43
N TYR A 610 -29.92 -18.07 3.60
CA TYR A 610 -30.18 -19.47 3.93
C TYR A 610 -31.42 -20.04 3.24
N LEU A 611 -32.52 -19.29 3.19
CA LEU A 611 -33.69 -19.74 2.43
C LEU A 611 -33.50 -19.50 0.92
N GLY A 612 -32.97 -18.33 0.54
CA GLY A 612 -32.90 -17.92 -0.86
C GLY A 612 -31.78 -18.57 -1.67
N ILE A 613 -30.58 -18.69 -1.11
CA ILE A 613 -29.42 -19.29 -1.81
C ILE A 613 -29.30 -20.77 -1.51
N LEU A 614 -29.39 -21.16 -0.23
CA LEU A 614 -29.19 -22.57 0.15
C LEU A 614 -30.45 -23.42 -0.01
N GLY A 615 -31.59 -22.80 -0.30
CA GLY A 615 -32.87 -23.48 -0.45
C GLY A 615 -33.31 -24.21 0.80
N MET A 616 -32.88 -23.76 1.99
CA MET A 616 -33.36 -24.34 3.26
C MET A 616 -34.87 -24.17 3.34
N THR A 617 -35.55 -25.16 3.93
CA THR A 617 -36.96 -24.98 4.26
C THR A 617 -37.11 -24.06 5.47
N GLU A 618 -38.30 -23.51 5.65
CA GLU A 618 -38.63 -22.74 6.85
C GLU A 618 -38.45 -23.56 8.14
N GLU A 619 -38.74 -24.85 8.11
CA GLU A 619 -38.52 -25.74 9.25
C GLU A 619 -37.03 -25.94 9.55
N GLU A 620 -36.21 -26.18 8.52
CA GLU A 620 -34.76 -26.33 8.68
C GLU A 620 -34.13 -25.05 9.23
N TYR A 621 -34.48 -23.89 8.65
CA TYR A 621 -33.97 -22.59 9.09
C TYR A 621 -34.29 -22.33 10.57
N ARG A 622 -35.55 -22.52 10.98
CA ARG A 622 -35.96 -22.32 12.37
C ARG A 622 -35.28 -23.31 13.31
N GLY A 623 -35.16 -24.58 12.92
CA GLY A 623 -34.48 -25.58 13.73
C GLY A 623 -33.02 -25.24 14.00
N LEU A 624 -32.29 -24.74 12.99
CA LEU A 624 -30.90 -24.32 13.15
C LEU A 624 -30.76 -23.02 13.96
N ALA A 625 -31.67 -22.06 13.77
CA ALA A 625 -31.71 -20.83 14.56
C ALA A 625 -32.00 -21.10 16.05
N GLU A 626 -32.99 -21.93 16.35
CA GLU A 626 -33.33 -22.33 17.73
C GLU A 626 -32.21 -23.12 18.40
N ALA A 627 -31.43 -23.89 17.63
CA ALA A 627 -30.25 -24.59 18.10
C ALA A 627 -29.03 -23.68 18.32
N GLY A 628 -29.11 -22.40 17.97
CA GLY A 628 -28.01 -21.44 18.09
C GLY A 628 -26.90 -21.63 17.05
N THR A 629 -27.20 -22.29 15.93
CA THR A 629 -26.24 -22.45 14.83
C THR A 629 -25.93 -21.10 14.16
N PHE A 630 -26.84 -20.13 14.20
CA PHE A 630 -26.62 -18.78 13.68
C PHE A 630 -27.47 -17.73 14.37
#